data_AF-A0A2G9LVP3-F1
#
_entry.id   AF-A0A2G9LVP3-F1
#
_cell.length_a   1.000
_cell.length_b   1.000
_cell.length_c   1.000
_cell.angle_alpha   90.00
_cell.angle_beta   90.00
_cell.angle_gamma   90.00
#
_symmetry.space_group_name_H-M   'P 1'
#
loop_
_entity.id
_entity.type
_entity.pdbx_description
1 polymer ?
#
loop_
_entity_poly.entity_id
_entity_poly.type
_entity_poly.pdbx_seq_one_letter_code
_entity_poly.pdbx_strand_id
1 'polypeptide(L)'
;YVPRVDLALGDSEFNRADLERYGFAPTGVLPVVPDFTHLDLAPDTALAGQFDDDWVNILFVGRFVPNKKPEDLVRFVHAYKRLYNSRARLILAGSYAGFDDYYAQVRSLMSRLGASDVHLLGQVTDSELTALYDIADVFLCASEHEG
;
A
#
# COMPACT_ATOMS: atom_id res chain seq x y z
N TYR A 1 -2.86 12.65 -31.00
CA TYR A 1 -3.78 12.38 -29.88
C TYR A 1 -4.51 13.64 -29.44
N VAL A 2 -3.82 14.74 -29.17
CA VAL A 2 -4.42 16.05 -28.83
C VAL A 2 -5.67 16.45 -29.63
N PRO A 3 -5.69 16.44 -30.98
CA PRO A 3 -6.88 16.89 -31.74
C PRO A 3 -8.06 15.89 -31.73
N ARG A 4 -7.97 14.80 -30.96
CA ARG A 4 -9.00 13.76 -30.83
C ARG A 4 -9.65 13.72 -29.44
N VAL A 5 -9.37 14.72 -28.60
CA VAL A 5 -9.79 14.75 -27.20
C VAL A 5 -10.48 16.09 -26.93
N ASP A 6 -11.72 16.05 -26.46
CA ASP A 6 -12.51 17.25 -26.13
C ASP A 6 -12.16 17.84 -24.75
N LEU A 7 -11.59 17.03 -23.85
CA LEU A 7 -11.18 17.40 -22.50
C LEU A 7 -10.16 16.39 -21.96
N ALA A 8 -9.03 16.86 -21.44
CA ALA A 8 -8.03 16.01 -20.78
C ALA A 8 -7.99 16.31 -19.27
N LEU A 9 -8.15 15.27 -18.44
CA LEU A 9 -8.24 15.42 -17.00
C LEU A 9 -7.06 14.72 -16.32
N GLY A 10 -6.40 15.44 -15.41
CA GLY A 10 -5.47 14.87 -14.45
C GLY A 10 -6.19 14.54 -13.14
N ASP A 11 -5.73 13.53 -12.43
CA ASP A 11 -6.16 13.20 -11.07
C ASP A 11 -5.63 14.22 -10.03
N SER A 12 -4.57 14.96 -10.37
CA SER A 12 -4.01 16.06 -9.58
C SER A 12 -3.63 17.26 -10.45
N GLU A 13 -3.32 18.42 -9.82
CA GLU A 13 -2.78 19.59 -10.53
C GLU A 13 -1.42 19.31 -11.20
N PHE A 14 -0.61 18.43 -10.61
CA PHE A 14 0.67 18.03 -11.22
C PHE A 14 0.41 17.33 -12.56
N ASN A 15 -0.51 16.36 -12.58
CA ASN A 15 -0.88 15.64 -13.80
C ASN A 15 -1.59 16.54 -14.82
N ARG A 16 -2.45 17.47 -14.37
CA ARG A 16 -3.07 18.48 -15.24
C ARG A 16 -2.01 19.36 -15.91
N ALA A 17 -1.00 19.80 -15.17
CA ALA A 17 0.09 20.63 -15.70
C ALA A 17 0.92 19.88 -16.75
N ASP A 18 1.17 18.59 -16.56
CA ASP A 18 1.82 17.76 -17.58
C ASP A 18 0.97 17.65 -18.86
N LEU A 19 -0.34 17.44 -18.74
CA LEU A 19 -1.25 17.42 -19.90
C LEU A 19 -1.20 18.76 -20.68
N GLU A 20 -1.21 19.88 -19.98
CA GLU A 20 -1.06 21.21 -20.59
C GLU A 20 0.31 21.35 -21.29
N ARG A 21 1.39 20.89 -20.66
CA ARG A 21 2.74 20.88 -21.25
C ARG A 21 2.83 20.03 -22.52
N TYR A 22 2.05 18.97 -22.62
CA TYR A 22 1.94 18.14 -23.83
C TYR A 22 0.99 18.70 -24.89
N GLY A 23 0.39 19.87 -24.65
CA GLY A 23 -0.43 20.61 -25.61
C GLY A 23 -1.90 20.21 -25.62
N PHE A 24 -2.38 19.50 -24.59
CA PHE A 24 -3.83 19.26 -24.43
C PHE A 24 -4.52 20.55 -23.97
N ALA A 25 -5.68 20.82 -24.55
CA ALA A 25 -6.59 21.89 -24.14
C ALA A 25 -8.01 21.59 -24.65
N PRO A 26 -9.06 21.76 -23.83
CA PRO A 26 -9.03 22.18 -22.43
C PRO A 26 -8.51 21.09 -21.48
N THR A 27 -7.97 21.50 -20.33
CA THR A 27 -7.53 20.60 -19.24
C THR A 27 -8.17 20.94 -17.90
N GLY A 28 -8.25 19.98 -16.99
CA GLY A 28 -8.76 20.17 -15.63
C GLY A 28 -8.31 19.07 -14.66
N VAL A 29 -8.63 19.24 -13.38
CA VAL A 29 -8.42 18.21 -12.35
C VAL A 29 -9.73 17.50 -12.05
N LEU A 30 -9.70 16.16 -12.08
CA LEU A 30 -10.77 15.30 -11.61
C LEU A 30 -10.18 14.30 -10.60
N PRO A 31 -10.24 14.60 -9.30
CA PRO A 31 -9.71 13.71 -8.28
C PRO A 31 -10.43 12.37 -8.31
N VAL A 32 -9.67 11.29 -8.15
CA VAL A 32 -10.26 9.96 -7.94
C VAL A 32 -10.87 9.93 -6.55
N VAL A 33 -12.20 9.77 -6.49
CA VAL A 33 -12.91 9.57 -5.21
C VAL A 33 -12.98 8.06 -4.97
N PRO A 34 -12.22 7.52 -3.99
CA PRO A 34 -12.28 6.10 -3.68
C PRO A 34 -13.64 5.74 -3.07
N ASP A 35 -14.15 4.57 -3.46
CA ASP A 35 -15.33 3.95 -2.87
C ASP A 35 -14.89 2.87 -1.87
N PHE A 36 -15.32 3.01 -0.62
CA PHE A 36 -14.99 2.09 0.47
C PHE A 36 -16.17 1.22 0.91
N THR A 37 -17.32 1.27 0.23
CA THR A 37 -18.51 0.50 0.60
C THR A 37 -18.29 -1.01 0.63
N HIS A 38 -17.33 -1.52 -0.16
CA HIS A 38 -16.91 -2.92 -0.13
C HIS A 38 -16.24 -3.33 1.19
N LEU A 39 -15.80 -2.38 2.02
CA LEU A 39 -15.24 -2.62 3.36
C LEU A 39 -16.28 -2.53 4.47
N ASP A 40 -17.53 -2.14 4.18
CA ASP A 40 -18.66 -2.13 5.12
C ASP A 40 -19.23 -3.55 5.35
N LEU A 41 -18.33 -4.50 5.60
CA LEU A 41 -18.64 -5.91 5.84
C LEU A 41 -18.41 -6.27 7.31
N ALA A 42 -19.02 -7.36 7.77
CA ALA A 42 -18.63 -7.93 9.05
C ALA A 42 -17.18 -8.44 8.95
N PRO A 43 -16.27 -8.02 9.85
CA PRO A 43 -14.86 -8.42 9.79
C PRO A 43 -14.72 -9.92 10.02
N ASP A 44 -13.88 -10.58 9.20
CA ASP A 44 -13.43 -11.94 9.48
C ASP A 44 -12.13 -11.88 10.30
N THR A 45 -12.25 -12.15 11.59
CA THR A 45 -11.15 -12.02 12.55
C THR A 45 -10.26 -13.25 12.60
N ALA A 46 -10.50 -14.31 11.80
CA ALA A 46 -9.66 -15.51 11.83
C ALA A 46 -8.19 -15.19 11.50
N LEU A 47 -7.99 -14.32 10.50
CA LEU A 47 -6.66 -13.85 10.09
C LEU A 47 -6.14 -12.73 11.00
N ALA A 48 -6.98 -11.72 11.29
CA ALA A 48 -6.58 -10.54 12.05
C ALA A 48 -6.33 -10.85 13.53
N GLY A 49 -7.03 -11.83 14.11
CA GLY A 49 -6.92 -12.19 15.53
C GLY A 49 -5.54 -12.67 15.97
N GLN A 50 -4.67 -13.11 15.05
CA GLN A 50 -3.26 -13.43 15.37
C GLN A 50 -2.39 -12.17 15.60
N PHE A 51 -2.92 -11.00 15.23
CA PHE A 51 -2.28 -9.69 15.36
C PHE A 51 -3.00 -8.81 16.39
N ASP A 52 -4.12 -9.26 16.94
CA ASP A 52 -4.83 -8.62 18.06
C ASP A 52 -4.17 -9.02 19.39
N ASP A 53 -2.91 -8.61 19.52
CA ASP A 53 -2.13 -8.66 20.74
C ASP A 53 -1.57 -7.25 20.99
N ASP A 54 -1.04 -6.95 22.19
CA ASP A 54 -0.57 -5.60 22.57
C ASP A 54 0.71 -5.14 21.80
N TRP A 55 0.81 -5.40 20.51
CA TRP A 55 1.83 -4.90 19.60
C TRP A 55 1.24 -3.83 18.70
N VAL A 56 2.09 -2.90 18.28
CA VAL A 56 1.70 -1.90 17.30
C VAL A 56 1.66 -2.53 15.91
N ASN A 57 0.47 -2.54 15.30
CA ASN A 57 0.21 -3.03 13.96
C ASN A 57 0.39 -1.90 12.93
N ILE A 58 1.46 -2.00 12.13
CA ILE A 58 1.69 -1.10 11.00
C ILE A 58 1.20 -1.82 9.74
N LEU A 59 0.16 -1.28 9.10
CA LEU A 59 -0.50 -1.88 7.93
C LEU A 59 -0.12 -1.14 6.64
N PHE A 60 0.08 -1.90 5.58
CA PHE A 60 0.01 -1.42 4.20
C PHE A 60 -0.86 -2.35 3.37
N VAL A 61 -1.71 -1.74 2.54
CA VAL A 61 -2.65 -2.44 1.66
C VAL A 61 -2.37 -2.01 0.23
N GLY A 62 -2.03 -2.96 -0.63
CA GLY A 62 -1.76 -2.70 -2.04
C GLY A 62 -0.95 -3.80 -2.70
N ARG A 63 -0.97 -3.84 -4.04
CA ARG A 63 -0.18 -4.81 -4.81
C ARG A 63 1.31 -4.74 -4.43
N PHE A 64 1.93 -5.90 -4.36
CA PHE A 64 3.35 -6.03 -4.05
C PHE A 64 4.18 -5.78 -5.32
N VAL A 65 4.41 -4.52 -5.65
CA VAL A 65 5.08 -4.09 -6.89
C VAL A 65 6.14 -3.01 -6.62
N PRO A 66 7.17 -2.87 -7.48
CA PRO A 66 8.30 -1.97 -7.22
C PRO A 66 7.93 -0.52 -6.91
N ASN A 67 6.95 0.05 -7.59
CA ASN A 67 6.55 1.45 -7.37
C ASN A 67 5.83 1.69 -6.03
N LYS A 68 5.37 0.63 -5.36
CA LYS A 68 4.77 0.69 -4.00
C LYS A 68 5.81 0.61 -2.88
N LYS A 69 7.06 0.29 -3.22
CA LYS A 69 8.21 0.25 -2.30
C LYS A 69 8.04 -0.56 -1.00
N PRO A 70 7.51 -1.80 -1.04
CA PRO A 70 7.46 -2.66 0.14
C PRO A 70 8.83 -2.87 0.81
N GLU A 71 9.94 -2.83 0.08
CA GLU A 71 11.29 -2.90 0.66
C GLU A 71 11.62 -1.73 1.59
N ASP A 72 11.09 -0.54 1.31
CA ASP A 72 11.31 0.63 2.15
C ASP A 72 10.46 0.56 3.41
N LEU A 73 9.23 0.05 3.32
CA LEU A 73 8.41 -0.26 4.48
C LEU A 73 9.13 -1.23 5.44
N VAL A 74 9.76 -2.29 4.90
CA VAL A 74 10.56 -3.23 5.69
C VAL A 74 11.73 -2.52 6.39
N ARG A 75 12.46 -1.66 5.67
CA ARG A 75 13.60 -0.90 6.23
C ARG A 75 13.14 0.08 7.31
N PHE A 76 12.05 0.79 7.07
CA PHE A 76 11.49 1.75 8.03
C PHE A 76 11.08 1.06 9.31
N VAL A 77 10.29 -0.01 9.23
CA VAL A 77 9.83 -0.72 10.43
C VAL A 77 11.02 -1.37 11.15
N HIS A 78 11.97 -1.96 10.42
CA HIS A 78 13.19 -2.49 11.05
C HIS A 78 13.97 -1.41 11.83
N ALA A 79 14.17 -0.24 11.24
CA ALA A 79 14.84 0.87 11.91
C ALA A 79 14.03 1.41 13.11
N TYR A 80 12.73 1.62 12.92
CA TYR A 80 11.82 2.09 13.96
C TYR A 80 11.82 1.16 15.18
N LYS A 81 11.76 -0.15 14.94
CA LYS A 81 11.80 -1.15 16.01
C LYS A 81 13.06 -1.11 16.85
N ARG A 82 14.21 -0.92 16.20
CA ARG A 82 15.51 -0.88 16.88
C ARG A 82 15.71 0.39 17.69
N LEU A 83 15.09 1.49 17.29
CA LEU A 83 15.32 2.81 17.88
C LEU A 83 14.25 3.23 18.88
N TYR A 84 13.00 2.80 18.71
CA TYR A 84 11.86 3.36 19.43
C TYR A 84 10.91 2.33 20.03
N ASN A 85 10.46 1.33 19.27
CA ASN A 85 9.47 0.36 19.76
C ASN A 85 9.75 -1.08 19.28
N SER A 86 10.31 -1.91 20.14
CA SER A 86 10.58 -3.32 19.82
C SER A 86 9.32 -4.16 19.62
N ARG A 87 8.16 -3.72 20.14
CA ARG A 87 6.83 -4.35 20.00
C ARG A 87 5.99 -3.68 18.91
N ALA A 88 6.55 -3.61 17.71
CA ALA A 88 5.84 -3.23 16.50
C ALA A 88 6.02 -4.32 15.43
N ARG A 89 5.04 -4.45 14.54
CA ARG A 89 5.09 -5.37 13.40
C ARG A 89 4.60 -4.69 12.13
N LEU A 90 5.03 -5.18 10.98
CA LEU A 90 4.55 -4.74 9.66
C LEU A 90 3.66 -5.82 9.06
N ILE A 91 2.47 -5.44 8.61
CA ILE A 91 1.53 -6.30 7.91
C ILE A 91 1.37 -5.76 6.49
N LEU A 92 1.75 -6.57 5.51
CA LEU A 92 1.64 -6.25 4.09
C LEU A 92 0.55 -7.12 3.46
N ALA A 93 -0.60 -6.51 3.16
CA ALA A 93 -1.74 -7.15 2.52
C ALA A 93 -1.82 -6.74 1.04
N GLY A 94 -1.74 -7.72 0.15
CA GLY A 94 -1.89 -7.52 -1.28
C GLY A 94 -1.18 -8.56 -2.14
N SER A 95 -1.72 -8.77 -3.34
CA SER A 95 -1.19 -9.76 -4.28
C SER A 95 0.21 -9.40 -4.80
N TYR A 96 1.06 -10.41 -4.92
CA TYR A 96 2.38 -10.37 -5.58
C TYR A 96 2.39 -11.12 -6.92
N ALA A 97 1.22 -11.49 -7.45
CA ALA A 97 1.11 -12.24 -8.70
C ALA A 97 1.77 -11.49 -9.87
N GLY A 98 2.66 -12.16 -10.60
CA GLY A 98 3.43 -11.58 -11.69
C GLY A 98 4.68 -10.82 -11.27
N PHE A 99 5.03 -10.83 -9.98
CA PHE A 99 6.19 -10.15 -9.40
C PHE A 99 7.01 -11.07 -8.47
N ASP A 100 7.04 -12.37 -8.76
CA ASP A 100 7.66 -13.42 -7.92
C ASP A 100 9.15 -13.15 -7.63
N ASP A 101 9.92 -12.71 -8.63
CA ASP A 101 11.35 -12.38 -8.46
C ASP A 101 11.55 -11.18 -7.52
N TYR A 102 10.65 -10.20 -7.59
CA TYR A 102 10.71 -9.03 -6.72
C TYR A 102 10.28 -9.39 -5.29
N TYR A 103 9.23 -10.21 -5.15
CA TYR A 103 8.83 -10.79 -3.87
C TYR A 103 9.99 -11.56 -3.21
N ALA A 104 10.70 -12.39 -3.96
CA ALA A 104 11.88 -13.11 -3.47
C ALA A 104 13.01 -12.17 -3.02
N GLN A 105 13.24 -11.06 -3.73
CA GLN A 105 14.23 -10.05 -3.34
C GLN A 105 13.89 -9.39 -1.99
N VAL A 106 12.62 -9.04 -1.76
CA VAL A 106 12.18 -8.45 -0.48
C VAL A 106 12.23 -9.48 0.64
N ARG A 107 11.85 -10.74 0.39
CA ARG A 107 12.03 -11.84 1.36
C ARG A 107 13.50 -12.02 1.76
N SER A 108 14.41 -11.93 0.78
CA SER A 108 15.85 -11.98 1.03
C SER A 108 16.31 -10.79 1.89
N LEU A 109 15.79 -9.58 1.64
CA LEU A 109 16.03 -8.42 2.49
C LEU A 109 15.56 -8.65 3.93
N MET A 110 14.34 -9.14 4.13
CA MET A 110 13.79 -9.46 5.45
C MET A 110 14.69 -10.44 6.20
N SER A 111 15.17 -11.48 5.52
CA SER A 111 16.09 -12.47 6.09
C SER A 111 17.42 -11.85 6.51
N ARG A 112 18.03 -11.01 5.64
CA ARG A 112 19.29 -10.32 5.97
C ARG A 112 19.17 -9.37 7.16
N LEU A 113 18.01 -8.75 7.33
CA LEU A 113 17.73 -7.84 8.44
C LEU A 113 17.26 -8.56 9.71
N GLY A 114 16.96 -9.86 9.65
CA GLY A 114 16.32 -10.57 10.75
C GLY A 114 14.92 -10.03 11.09
N ALA A 115 14.20 -9.50 10.09
CA ALA A 115 12.89 -8.88 10.25
C ALA A 115 11.79 -9.95 10.33
N SER A 116 11.73 -10.68 11.44
CA SER A 116 10.75 -11.74 11.71
C SER A 116 9.32 -11.23 11.88
N ASP A 117 9.16 -9.97 12.29
CA ASP A 117 7.85 -9.35 12.58
C ASP A 117 7.28 -8.59 11.38
N VAL A 118 7.65 -9.03 10.17
CA VAL A 118 7.09 -8.56 8.91
C VAL A 118 6.28 -9.70 8.30
N HIS A 119 4.99 -9.48 8.13
CA HIS A 119 4.02 -10.45 7.65
C HIS A 119 3.59 -10.09 6.24
N LEU A 120 3.88 -10.97 5.27
CA LEU A 120 3.40 -10.84 3.90
C LEU A 120 2.17 -11.75 3.74
N LEU A 121 0.97 -11.16 3.77
CA LEU A 121 -0.27 -11.93 3.75
C LEU A 121 -0.68 -12.37 2.34
N GLY A 122 -0.19 -11.69 1.31
CA GLY A 122 -0.65 -11.92 -0.05
C GLY A 122 -2.06 -11.35 -0.26
N GLN A 123 -2.81 -11.94 -1.18
CA GLN A 123 -4.19 -11.53 -1.43
C GLN A 123 -5.10 -11.93 -0.27
N VAL A 124 -5.89 -10.99 0.22
CA VAL A 124 -6.90 -11.17 1.28
C VAL A 124 -8.28 -10.84 0.72
N THR A 125 -9.32 -11.38 1.36
CA THR A 125 -10.72 -11.04 1.09
C THR A 125 -11.08 -9.67 1.66
N ASP A 126 -12.20 -9.09 1.21
CA ASP A 126 -12.67 -7.81 1.73
C ASP A 126 -13.01 -7.89 3.23
N SER A 127 -13.59 -8.99 3.71
CA SER A 127 -13.89 -9.18 5.14
C SER A 127 -12.64 -9.33 6.01
N GLU A 128 -11.59 -10.01 5.51
CA GLU A 128 -10.29 -10.04 6.19
C GLU A 128 -9.62 -8.66 6.14
N LEU A 129 -9.75 -7.94 5.03
CA LEU A 129 -9.19 -6.60 4.88
C LEU A 129 -9.85 -5.60 5.84
N THR A 130 -11.18 -5.64 6.00
CA THR A 130 -11.89 -4.88 7.03
C THR A 130 -11.33 -5.19 8.42
N ALA A 131 -11.17 -6.47 8.75
CA ALA A 131 -10.61 -6.89 10.04
C ALA A 131 -9.17 -6.39 10.25
N LEU A 132 -8.34 -6.37 9.21
CA LEU A 132 -6.97 -5.83 9.27
C LEU A 132 -6.96 -4.31 9.49
N TYR A 133 -7.89 -3.56 8.88
CA TYR A 133 -8.03 -2.14 9.14
C TYR A 133 -8.48 -1.87 10.58
N ASP A 134 -9.39 -2.68 11.13
CA ASP A 134 -9.89 -2.50 12.51
C ASP A 134 -8.80 -2.64 13.57
N ILE A 135 -7.81 -3.52 13.35
CA ILE A 135 -6.70 -3.75 14.29
C ILE A 135 -5.44 -2.92 13.99
N ALA A 136 -5.44 -2.12 12.93
CA ALA A 136 -4.28 -1.35 12.52
C ALA A 136 -4.14 -0.07 13.35
N ASP A 137 -2.98 0.12 13.99
CA ASP A 137 -2.67 1.37 14.69
C ASP A 137 -2.16 2.45 13.73
N VAL A 138 -1.46 2.03 12.68
CA VAL A 138 -0.81 2.93 11.72
C VAL A 138 -0.94 2.36 10.32
N PHE A 139 -1.42 3.18 9.38
CA PHE A 139 -1.29 2.90 7.95
C PHE A 139 -0.03 3.60 7.41
N LEU A 140 0.87 2.85 6.76
CA LEU A 140 2.14 3.38 6.25
C LEU A 140 2.30 3.08 4.75
N CYS A 141 2.41 4.14 3.94
CA CYS A 141 2.61 4.06 2.50
C CYS A 141 3.96 4.67 2.09
N ALA A 142 4.71 3.98 1.23
CA ALA A 142 5.99 4.42 0.68
C ALA A 142 5.98 4.54 -0.85
N SER A 143 4.80 4.50 -1.47
CA SER A 143 4.64 4.56 -2.92
C SER A 143 5.31 5.79 -3.51
N GLU A 144 6.11 5.61 -4.55
CA GLU A 144 6.81 6.74 -5.22
C GLU A 144 5.85 7.62 -6.00
N HIS A 145 4.90 7.01 -6.71
CA HIS A 145 3.91 7.69 -7.53
C HIS A 145 2.58 6.94 -7.40
N GLU A 146 1.54 7.69 -7.03
CA GLU A 146 0.14 7.26 -7.14
C GLU A 146 -0.56 8.33 -7.98
N GLY A 147 -1.24 7.89 -9.04
CA GLY A 147 -2.01 8.72 -9.97
C GLY A 147 -2.96 7.88 -10.81
#